data_AF-X0SGX1-F1
#
_entry.id   AF-X0SGX1-F1
#
_cell.length_a   1.000
_cell.length_b   1.000
_cell.length_c   1.000
_cell.angle_alpha   90.00
_cell.angle_beta   90.00
_cell.angle_gamma   90.00
#
_symmetry.space_group_name_H-M   'P 1'
#
loop_
_entity.id
_entity.type
_entity.pdbx_description
1 polymer ?
#
loop_
_entity_poly.entity_id
_entity_poly.type
_entity_poly.pdbx_seq_one_letter_code
_entity_poly.pdbx_strand_id
1 'polypeptide(L)'
;MSKHGLNSYISNTQALNANTVAKPTDKLHSIFGPQNHLSNNIDTSLFTSVPRVCRERKKNVFDNFTLYWENDTFGGTDSNYTNGIQLSWSTPYFANNQKDGHLPGWSYPIINRLPFVKKQTAQRALSLSLGSMMFTPEDTRTSELIEEDRPYAGYLYFGVGFNSILSNRKDTWQFNVGVVGPASLSQETQDFAHDLVGSPRAQGWDNQLQNEPAIEAVCETKWRVLYSQNHNGFGYDLIPHIGGRIGNVTIY
;
A
#
# COMPACT_ATOMS: atom_id res chain seq x y z
N MET A 1 -32.57 -77.89 12.38
CA MET A 1 -32.05 -77.26 11.14
C MET A 1 -31.12 -76.12 11.56
N SER A 2 -29.81 -76.40 11.63
CA SER A 2 -28.71 -75.77 10.83
C SER A 2 -28.43 -74.31 11.20
N LYS A 3 -27.42 -73.94 12.00
CA LYS A 3 -25.92 -73.92 11.87
C LYS A 3 -25.35 -72.58 11.33
N HIS A 4 -24.61 -71.91 12.24
CA HIS A 4 -23.29 -71.23 12.14
C HIS A 4 -22.94 -70.05 11.20
N GLY A 5 -22.21 -69.08 11.79
CA GLY A 5 -21.14 -68.26 11.18
C GLY A 5 -21.11 -66.79 11.67
N LEU A 6 -20.56 -66.43 12.84
CA LEU A 6 -19.18 -65.93 13.10
C LEU A 6 -18.64 -64.84 12.14
N ASN A 7 -18.44 -63.61 12.63
CA ASN A 7 -17.09 -63.05 12.86
C ASN A 7 -17.08 -61.70 13.60
N SER A 8 -15.94 -61.43 14.24
CA SER A 8 -15.63 -60.54 15.36
C SER A 8 -14.84 -59.27 14.98
N TYR A 9 -14.80 -58.32 15.92
CA TYR A 9 -13.73 -57.37 16.32
C TYR A 9 -12.50 -57.14 15.40
N ILE A 10 -12.08 -55.87 15.24
CA ILE A 10 -10.80 -55.27 15.73
C ILE A 10 -10.57 -53.87 15.11
N SER A 11 -10.12 -52.95 15.97
CA SER A 11 -9.55 -51.62 15.75
C SER A 11 -8.31 -51.57 14.85
N ASN A 12 -8.10 -50.47 14.09
CA ASN A 12 -6.77 -49.85 13.94
C ASN A 12 -6.81 -48.46 13.26
N THR A 13 -6.47 -47.47 14.07
CA THR A 13 -5.53 -46.35 13.85
C THR A 13 -4.73 -46.34 12.53
N GLN A 14 -4.82 -45.24 11.78
CA GLN A 14 -3.72 -44.51 11.13
C GLN A 14 -4.16 -43.03 11.10
N ALA A 15 -3.70 -42.12 11.97
CA ALA A 15 -2.38 -41.50 11.99
C ALA A 15 -1.94 -41.00 10.59
N LEU A 16 -2.47 -39.86 10.16
CA LEU A 16 -1.81 -38.97 9.21
C LEU A 16 -1.21 -37.81 10.00
N ASN A 17 0.04 -38.02 10.41
CA ASN A 17 0.93 -37.01 10.92
C ASN A 17 1.85 -36.63 9.76
N ALA A 18 1.77 -35.40 9.24
CA ALA A 18 2.83 -34.77 8.44
C ALA A 18 2.49 -33.32 8.08
N ASN A 19 3.02 -32.38 8.87
CA ASN A 19 3.80 -31.23 8.39
C ASN A 19 3.48 -30.75 6.98
N THR A 20 2.36 -30.05 6.79
CA THR A 20 2.20 -29.19 5.61
C THR A 20 2.43 -27.76 6.07
N VAL A 21 3.69 -27.37 6.16
CA VAL A 21 4.08 -25.96 6.21
C VAL A 21 3.46 -25.30 4.98
N ALA A 22 2.46 -24.44 5.18
CA ALA A 22 1.91 -23.62 4.10
C ALA A 22 3.07 -22.90 3.41
N LYS A 23 3.11 -22.93 2.07
CA LYS A 23 4.25 -22.36 1.34
C LYS A 23 4.32 -20.85 1.65
N PRO A 24 5.52 -20.24 1.65
CA PRO A 24 5.68 -18.82 1.98
C PRO A 24 4.76 -17.90 1.16
N THR A 25 4.51 -18.27 -0.10
CA THR A 25 3.53 -17.62 -0.98
C THR A 25 2.11 -17.61 -0.41
N ASP A 26 1.66 -18.67 0.24
CA ASP A 26 0.27 -18.80 0.70
C ASP A 26 -0.05 -17.85 1.87
N LYS A 27 0.95 -17.40 2.64
CA LYS A 27 0.76 -16.50 3.80
C LYS A 27 0.68 -15.02 3.41
N LEU A 28 1.41 -14.57 2.38
CA LEU A 28 1.35 -13.19 1.88
C LEU A 28 -0.05 -12.81 1.38
N HIS A 29 -0.80 -13.77 0.84
CA HIS A 29 -2.15 -13.54 0.30
C HIS A 29 -3.19 -13.18 1.38
N SER A 30 -2.98 -13.60 2.64
CA SER A 30 -3.94 -13.43 3.73
C SER A 30 -3.89 -12.06 4.43
N ILE A 31 -2.77 -11.34 4.31
CA ILE A 31 -2.50 -10.08 5.04
C ILE A 31 -3.08 -8.86 4.31
N PHE A 32 -3.20 -8.94 2.98
CA PHE A 32 -3.54 -7.80 2.12
C PHE A 32 -4.89 -7.93 1.38
N GLY A 33 -5.71 -8.94 1.73
CA GLY A 33 -7.01 -9.16 1.08
C GLY A 33 -8.07 -8.10 1.45
N PRO A 34 -9.15 -7.96 0.65
CA PRO A 34 -10.22 -7.03 0.95
C PRO A 34 -10.92 -7.42 2.25
N GLN A 35 -10.82 -6.54 3.25
CA GLN A 35 -11.72 -6.54 4.40
C GLN A 35 -13.15 -6.36 3.84
N ASN A 36 -13.93 -7.44 3.80
CA ASN A 36 -15.37 -7.41 3.52
C ASN A 36 -16.13 -6.77 4.69
N HIS A 37 -15.78 -5.55 5.03
CA HIS A 37 -16.64 -4.65 5.74
C HIS A 37 -17.04 -3.56 4.76
N LEU A 38 -18.35 -3.41 4.58
CA LEU A 38 -18.97 -2.24 3.98
C LEU A 38 -18.57 -1.00 4.80
N SER A 39 -17.35 -0.52 4.66
CA SER A 39 -16.94 0.73 5.24
C SER A 39 -17.30 1.81 4.24
N ASN A 40 -18.29 2.63 4.61
CA ASN A 40 -18.50 3.93 4.00
C ASN A 40 -17.26 4.78 4.34
N ASN A 41 -16.14 4.56 3.64
CA ASN A 41 -14.94 5.33 3.82
C ASN A 41 -15.17 6.71 3.22
N ILE A 42 -15.53 7.66 4.08
CA ILE A 42 -15.39 9.08 3.79
C ILE A 42 -13.89 9.38 3.89
N ASP A 43 -13.20 9.30 2.75
CA ASP A 43 -11.83 9.76 2.61
C ASP A 43 -11.76 11.27 2.90
N THR A 44 -11.53 11.61 4.16
CA THR A 44 -11.40 13.01 4.59
C THR A 44 -9.95 13.42 4.42
N SER A 45 -9.57 13.82 3.20
CA SER A 45 -8.26 14.44 2.97
C SER A 45 -8.31 15.92 3.33
N LEU A 46 -7.69 16.29 4.46
CA LEU A 46 -7.63 17.68 4.91
C LEU A 46 -6.48 18.41 4.18
N PHE A 47 -6.81 19.11 3.08
CA PHE A 47 -5.86 20.01 2.42
C PHE A 47 -5.92 21.40 3.07
N THR A 48 -4.99 21.70 3.96
CA THR A 48 -4.82 23.07 4.49
C THR A 48 -4.00 23.92 3.51
N SER A 49 -4.66 24.66 2.61
CA SER A 49 -4.00 25.69 1.82
C SER A 49 -4.10 27.05 2.52
N VAL A 50 -2.98 27.59 2.96
CA VAL A 50 -2.88 28.99 3.43
C VAL A 50 -3.25 29.93 2.27
N PRO A 51 -4.19 30.88 2.45
CA PRO A 51 -4.57 31.80 1.38
C PRO A 51 -3.41 32.74 1.10
N ARG A 52 -2.73 32.54 -0.04
CA ARG A 52 -1.73 33.50 -0.54
C ARG A 52 -2.31 34.20 -1.77
N VAL A 53 -2.39 35.53 -1.62
CA VAL A 53 -2.75 36.55 -2.59
C VAL A 53 -2.38 36.18 -4.04
N CYS A 54 -3.34 36.38 -4.93
CA CYS A 54 -3.24 36.17 -6.38
C CYS A 54 -1.97 36.77 -6.98
N ARG A 55 -1.11 35.88 -7.48
CA ARG A 55 -0.15 36.17 -8.55
C ARG A 55 -0.15 34.93 -9.43
N GLU A 56 -0.52 35.07 -10.70
CA GLU A 56 -0.45 34.00 -11.70
C GLU A 56 1.00 33.56 -11.88
N ARG A 57 1.48 32.68 -10.99
CA ARG A 57 2.62 31.82 -11.28
C ARG A 57 2.09 30.65 -12.06
N LYS A 58 2.68 30.37 -13.23
CA LYS A 58 2.57 29.07 -13.92
C LYS A 58 2.58 27.99 -12.84
N LYS A 59 1.42 27.37 -12.63
CA LYS A 59 1.23 26.41 -11.53
C LYS A 59 2.07 25.20 -11.94
N ASN A 60 3.23 25.00 -11.33
CA ASN A 60 4.00 23.77 -11.50
C ASN A 60 3.19 22.67 -10.81
N VAL A 61 2.26 22.06 -11.56
CA VAL A 61 1.25 21.12 -11.05
C VAL A 61 1.87 19.89 -10.38
N PHE A 62 3.18 19.68 -10.53
CA PHE A 62 3.84 18.46 -10.09
C PHE A 62 5.15 18.62 -9.32
N ASP A 63 5.69 19.82 -9.10
CA ASP A 63 6.83 19.98 -8.18
C ASP A 63 6.29 20.01 -6.76
N ASN A 64 6.02 18.83 -6.22
CA ASN A 64 5.48 18.67 -4.89
C ASN A 64 6.21 17.57 -4.12
N PHE A 65 6.29 17.79 -2.82
CA PHE A 65 6.66 16.78 -1.85
C PHE A 65 5.38 16.39 -1.11
N THR A 66 5.12 15.10 -1.04
CA THR A 66 3.94 14.54 -0.39
C THR A 66 4.41 13.60 0.72
N LEU A 67 3.91 13.83 1.93
CA LEU A 67 3.94 12.85 3.01
C LEU A 67 2.53 12.27 3.11
N TYR A 68 2.44 10.97 2.92
CA TYR A 68 1.24 10.19 3.14
C TYR A 68 1.43 9.37 4.41
N TRP A 69 0.42 9.39 5.28
CA TRP A 69 0.44 8.63 6.52
C TRP A 69 -0.94 8.07 6.80
N GLU A 70 -1.00 6.75 6.96
CA GLU A 70 -2.17 5.98 7.38
C GLU A 70 -1.88 5.38 8.75
N ASN A 71 -2.87 5.45 9.64
CA ASN A 71 -2.81 4.80 10.94
C ASN A 71 -4.22 4.43 11.41
N ASP A 72 -4.42 3.18 11.82
CA ASP A 72 -5.71 2.67 12.29
C ASP A 72 -6.03 3.07 13.75
N THR A 73 -5.10 3.69 14.49
CA THR A 73 -5.25 4.02 15.93
C THR A 73 -6.34 5.06 16.25
N PHE A 74 -6.89 5.79 15.28
CA PHE A 74 -7.90 6.83 15.58
C PHE A 74 -9.27 6.28 16.06
N GLY A 75 -9.45 4.95 16.12
CA GLY A 75 -10.65 4.26 16.59
C GLY A 75 -10.65 3.77 18.06
N GLY A 76 -9.54 3.85 18.80
CA GLY A 76 -9.51 3.58 20.25
C GLY A 76 -9.27 2.13 20.69
N THR A 77 -8.85 1.23 19.80
CA THR A 77 -8.35 -0.10 20.18
C THR A 77 -7.16 -0.44 19.28
N ASP A 78 -6.00 -0.71 19.87
CA ASP A 78 -4.74 -1.05 19.19
C ASP A 78 -4.76 -2.45 18.54
N SER A 79 -5.95 -3.05 18.42
CA SER A 79 -6.21 -4.43 18.04
C SER A 79 -5.97 -4.74 16.57
N ASN A 80 -5.39 -3.84 15.80
CA ASN A 80 -4.97 -4.06 14.41
C ASN A 80 -4.00 -2.96 13.97
N TYR A 81 -2.83 -2.80 14.60
CA TYR A 81 -1.89 -1.74 14.21
C TYR A 81 -1.37 -1.94 12.77
N THR A 82 -2.05 -1.28 11.83
CA THR A 82 -1.59 -1.08 10.46
C THR A 82 -1.15 0.37 10.35
N ASN A 83 0.15 0.55 10.08
CA ASN A 83 0.74 1.87 9.88
C ASN A 83 1.45 1.90 8.54
N GLY A 84 1.06 2.86 7.72
CA GLY A 84 1.63 3.09 6.40
C GLY A 84 2.18 4.49 6.31
N ILE A 85 3.47 4.65 6.04
CA ILE A 85 4.07 5.94 5.73
C ILE A 85 4.65 5.90 4.31
N GLN A 86 4.39 6.93 3.52
CA GLN A 86 5.00 7.10 2.21
C GLN A 86 5.47 8.54 2.04
N LEU A 87 6.74 8.68 1.68
CA LEU A 87 7.31 9.92 1.19
C LEU A 87 7.36 9.86 -0.32
N SER A 88 6.81 10.87 -0.99
CA SER A 88 6.88 10.98 -2.44
C SER A 88 7.33 12.36 -2.87
N TRP A 89 8.23 12.38 -3.86
CA TRP A 89 8.60 13.58 -4.58
C TRP A 89 8.19 13.44 -6.04
N SER A 90 7.43 14.41 -6.52
CA SER A 90 6.99 14.49 -7.90
C SER A 90 7.70 15.64 -8.62
N THR A 91 7.95 15.48 -9.92
CA THR A 91 8.46 16.55 -10.78
C THR A 91 7.83 16.50 -12.18
N PRO A 92 7.47 17.65 -12.80
CA PRO A 92 6.91 17.70 -14.13
C PRO A 92 7.83 17.09 -15.19
N TYR A 93 7.22 16.42 -16.16
CA TYR A 93 7.89 15.88 -17.34
C TYR A 93 7.28 16.44 -18.61
N PHE A 94 8.06 17.19 -19.38
CA PHE A 94 7.62 17.76 -20.65
C PHE A 94 8.21 16.95 -21.82
N ALA A 95 7.40 16.04 -22.38
CA ALA A 95 7.84 15.16 -23.47
C ALA A 95 8.34 15.90 -24.73
N ASN A 96 7.86 17.13 -24.96
CA ASN A 96 8.20 17.94 -26.13
C ASN A 96 9.19 19.07 -25.83
N ASN A 97 9.60 19.30 -24.57
CA ASN A 97 10.58 20.33 -24.23
C ASN A 97 11.51 19.87 -23.09
N GLN A 98 12.55 19.12 -23.46
CA GLN A 98 13.53 18.55 -22.53
C GLN A 98 14.30 19.60 -21.72
N LYS A 99 14.37 20.85 -22.20
CA LYS A 99 15.16 21.92 -21.58
C LYS A 99 14.58 22.42 -20.25
N ASP A 100 13.29 22.20 -20.01
CA ASP A 100 12.59 22.71 -18.82
C ASP A 100 12.29 21.62 -17.78
N GLY A 101 12.67 20.36 -18.04
CA GLY A 101 12.42 19.24 -17.13
C GLY A 101 13.63 18.91 -16.26
N HIS A 102 13.39 18.48 -15.01
CA HIS A 102 14.43 18.17 -14.03
C HIS A 102 15.00 16.75 -14.14
N LEU A 103 14.57 15.96 -15.13
CA LEU A 103 15.01 14.57 -15.29
C LEU A 103 16.30 14.45 -16.11
N PRO A 104 17.14 13.42 -15.83
CA PRO A 104 18.29 13.10 -16.68
C PRO A 104 17.85 12.76 -18.12
N GLY A 105 18.63 13.19 -19.12
CA GLY A 105 18.31 13.00 -20.55
C GLY A 105 18.07 11.55 -20.97
N TRP A 106 18.77 10.59 -20.34
CA TRP A 106 18.62 9.15 -20.62
C TRP A 106 17.23 8.60 -20.26
N SER A 107 16.49 9.26 -19.38
CA SER A 107 15.16 8.81 -18.94
C SER A 107 14.09 9.08 -20.00
N TYR A 108 14.20 10.17 -20.78
CA TYR A 108 13.18 10.58 -21.73
C TYR A 108 12.85 9.52 -22.80
N PRO A 109 13.83 8.85 -23.45
CA PRO A 109 13.54 7.80 -24.43
C PRO A 109 12.80 6.60 -23.85
N ILE A 110 13.05 6.26 -22.58
CA ILE A 110 12.41 5.13 -21.90
C ILE A 110 10.96 5.49 -21.58
N ILE A 111 10.76 6.67 -20.96
CA ILE A 111 9.45 7.17 -20.54
C ILE A 111 8.53 7.39 -21.75
N ASN A 112 9.05 7.92 -22.86
CA ASN A 112 8.28 8.18 -24.08
C ASN A 112 7.82 6.90 -24.81
N ARG A 113 8.38 5.73 -24.49
CA ARG A 113 7.92 4.45 -25.06
C ARG A 113 6.69 3.89 -24.34
N LEU A 114 6.41 4.34 -23.12
CA LEU A 114 5.29 3.85 -22.34
C LEU A 114 3.95 4.26 -22.98
N PRO A 115 3.01 3.31 -23.17
CA PRO A 115 1.79 3.54 -23.95
C PRO A 115 0.86 4.58 -23.31
N PHE A 116 0.90 4.73 -22.00
CA PHE A 116 0.12 5.69 -21.21
C PHE A 116 0.68 7.13 -21.26
N VAL A 117 1.85 7.33 -21.88
CA VAL A 117 2.57 8.62 -21.92
C VAL A 117 2.50 9.25 -23.32
N LYS A 118 1.47 8.95 -24.14
CA LYS A 118 1.44 9.39 -25.56
C LYS A 118 0.56 10.62 -25.88
N LYS A 119 -0.28 11.11 -24.98
CA LYS A 119 -1.16 12.27 -25.26
C LYS A 119 -0.44 13.62 -25.12
N GLN A 120 -0.21 14.34 -26.21
CA GLN A 120 0.64 15.55 -26.25
C GLN A 120 0.11 16.73 -25.40
N THR A 121 -1.19 16.79 -25.14
CA THR A 121 -1.84 17.86 -24.35
C THR A 121 -1.90 17.59 -22.85
N ALA A 122 -1.55 16.37 -22.41
CA ALA A 122 -1.61 16.00 -21.01
C ALA A 122 -0.40 16.54 -20.24
N GLN A 123 -0.63 17.12 -19.06
CA GLN A 123 0.45 17.42 -18.13
C GLN A 123 0.93 16.12 -17.50
N ARG A 124 2.23 15.99 -17.25
CA ARG A 124 2.82 14.74 -16.78
C ARG A 124 3.83 14.96 -15.69
N ALA A 125 4.04 13.92 -14.89
CA ALA A 125 5.10 13.91 -13.90
C ALA A 125 5.66 12.53 -13.66
N LEU A 126 6.93 12.53 -13.28
CA LEU A 126 7.58 11.40 -12.62
C LEU A 126 7.47 11.61 -11.11
N SER A 127 7.14 10.56 -10.38
CA SER A 127 7.16 10.54 -8.94
C SER A 127 8.12 9.47 -8.45
N LEU A 128 8.97 9.81 -7.49
CA LEU A 128 9.76 8.86 -6.74
C LEU A 128 9.12 8.73 -5.36
N SER A 129 9.09 7.53 -4.81
CA SER A 129 8.50 7.28 -3.50
C SER A 129 9.33 6.30 -2.69
N LEU A 130 9.35 6.49 -1.39
CA LEU A 130 9.83 5.52 -0.42
C LEU A 130 8.70 5.32 0.57
N GLY A 131 8.22 4.08 0.69
CA GLY A 131 7.11 3.75 1.57
C GLY A 131 7.43 2.56 2.47
N SER A 132 6.86 2.58 3.66
CA SER A 132 6.90 1.49 4.61
C SER A 132 5.49 1.20 5.11
N MET A 133 5.11 -0.07 5.14
CA MET A 133 3.87 -0.57 5.73
C MET A 133 4.20 -1.59 6.81
N MET A 134 3.37 -1.63 7.84
CA MET A 134 3.51 -2.51 8.99
C MET A 134 2.17 -3.16 9.31
N PHE A 135 2.20 -4.44 9.63
CA PHE A 135 1.05 -5.24 10.01
C PHE A 135 1.41 -6.01 11.28
N THR A 136 0.53 -5.96 12.27
CA THR A 136 0.63 -6.76 13.49
C THR A 136 -0.69 -7.48 13.75
N PRO A 137 -0.67 -8.67 14.38
CA PRO A 137 -1.87 -9.29 14.93
C PRO A 137 -2.60 -8.37 15.93
N GLU A 138 -3.80 -8.77 16.31
CA GLU A 138 -4.61 -8.13 17.35
C GLU A 138 -3.96 -8.21 18.73
N ASP A 139 -3.50 -9.40 19.13
CA ASP A 139 -2.76 -9.57 20.38
C ASP A 139 -1.26 -9.38 20.15
N THR A 140 -0.77 -8.18 20.47
CA THR A 140 0.65 -7.84 20.39
C THR A 140 1.46 -8.18 21.65
N ARG A 141 0.80 -8.64 22.72
CA ARG A 141 1.46 -8.91 24.01
C ARG A 141 2.00 -10.32 24.12
N THR A 142 1.50 -11.24 23.30
CA THR A 142 2.01 -12.61 23.23
C THR A 142 3.27 -12.69 22.36
N SER A 143 4.21 -13.55 22.78
CA SER A 143 5.38 -13.94 21.97
C SER A 143 5.12 -15.19 21.13
N GLU A 144 3.99 -15.86 21.34
CA GLU A 144 3.62 -17.06 20.59
C GLU A 144 3.12 -16.70 19.18
N LEU A 145 3.30 -17.63 18.23
CA LEU A 145 2.68 -17.52 16.92
C LEU A 145 1.16 -17.64 17.06
N ILE A 146 0.44 -16.67 16.49
CA ILE A 146 -1.02 -16.70 16.36
C ILE A 146 -1.34 -17.16 14.93
N GLU A 147 -1.76 -18.42 14.77
CA GLU A 147 -2.01 -18.99 13.43
C GLU A 147 -3.34 -18.52 12.83
N GLU A 148 -4.29 -18.15 13.69
CA GLU A 148 -5.65 -17.75 13.33
C GLU A 148 -5.79 -16.25 13.02
N ASP A 149 -4.71 -15.48 13.13
CA ASP A 149 -4.67 -14.04 12.88
C ASP A 149 -3.60 -13.70 11.83
N ARG A 150 -3.61 -12.46 11.35
CA ARG A 150 -2.59 -11.96 10.43
C ARG A 150 -1.22 -11.97 11.10
N PRO A 151 -0.16 -12.50 10.46
CA PRO A 151 1.17 -12.49 11.03
C PRO A 151 1.74 -11.07 11.12
N TYR A 152 2.78 -10.92 11.93
CA TYR A 152 3.65 -9.76 11.84
C TYR A 152 4.28 -9.71 10.46
N ALA A 153 4.18 -8.55 9.82
CA ALA A 153 4.82 -8.32 8.53
C ALA A 153 5.17 -6.83 8.38
N GLY A 154 6.34 -6.60 7.82
CA GLY A 154 6.77 -5.29 7.38
C GLY A 154 7.01 -5.29 5.88
N TYR A 155 6.68 -4.20 5.20
CA TYR A 155 6.92 -4.02 3.77
C TYR A 155 7.57 -2.66 3.51
N LEU A 156 8.85 -2.66 3.11
CA LEU A 156 9.58 -1.47 2.71
C LEU A 156 9.78 -1.48 1.20
N TYR A 157 9.43 -0.38 0.52
CA TYR A 157 9.59 -0.29 -0.92
C TYR A 157 10.04 1.09 -1.41
N PHE A 158 10.72 1.06 -2.55
CA PHE A 158 10.95 2.20 -3.39
C PHE A 158 10.04 2.13 -4.62
N GLY A 159 9.37 3.23 -4.94
CA GLY A 159 8.39 3.30 -6.03
C GLY A 159 8.72 4.36 -7.07
N VAL A 160 8.52 4.03 -8.34
CA VAL A 160 8.59 4.96 -9.47
C VAL A 160 7.22 5.10 -10.10
N GLY A 161 6.64 6.29 -10.01
CA GLY A 161 5.32 6.66 -10.50
C GLY A 161 5.36 7.52 -11.77
N PHE A 162 4.43 7.29 -12.67
CA PHE A 162 4.16 8.07 -13.86
C PHE A 162 2.74 8.60 -13.78
N ASN A 163 2.61 9.92 -13.67
CA ASN A 163 1.34 10.60 -13.56
C ASN A 163 1.02 11.35 -14.85
N SER A 164 -0.25 11.34 -15.25
CA SER A 164 -0.77 12.13 -16.36
C SER A 164 -2.07 12.80 -15.94
N ILE A 165 -2.20 14.10 -16.17
CA ILE A 165 -3.44 14.85 -15.96
C ILE A 165 -3.88 15.43 -17.30
N LEU A 166 -5.11 15.09 -17.71
CA LEU A 166 -5.76 15.62 -18.89
C LEU A 166 -7.19 16.06 -18.53
N SER A 167 -7.45 17.36 -18.63
CA SER A 167 -8.71 17.95 -18.20
C SER A 167 -9.03 17.58 -16.74
N ASN A 168 -10.09 16.81 -16.51
CA ASN A 168 -10.53 16.38 -15.19
C ASN A 168 -10.11 14.94 -14.83
N ARG A 169 -9.31 14.27 -15.66
CA ARG A 169 -8.85 12.90 -15.44
C ARG A 169 -7.38 12.89 -15.04
N LYS A 170 -7.03 12.13 -14.00
CA LYS A 170 -5.66 11.80 -13.60
C LYS A 170 -5.44 10.30 -13.77
N ASP A 171 -4.41 9.92 -14.50
CA ASP A 171 -3.95 8.53 -14.63
C ASP A 171 -2.58 8.39 -13.93
N THR A 172 -2.41 7.32 -13.15
CA THR A 172 -1.18 7.01 -12.42
C THR A 172 -0.78 5.57 -12.69
N TRP A 173 0.50 5.36 -12.99
CA TRP A 173 1.15 4.05 -13.04
C TRP A 173 2.34 4.07 -12.11
N GLN A 174 2.42 3.17 -11.14
CA GLN A 174 3.51 3.11 -10.17
C GLN A 174 4.09 1.71 -10.14
N PHE A 175 5.41 1.62 -10.14
CA PHE A 175 6.16 0.38 -10.03
C PHE A 175 6.97 0.40 -8.74
N ASN A 176 6.72 -0.55 -7.86
CA ASN A 176 7.37 -0.67 -6.57
C ASN A 176 8.31 -1.87 -6.57
N VAL A 177 9.48 -1.69 -5.96
CA VAL A 177 10.43 -2.74 -5.65
C VAL A 177 10.83 -2.61 -4.19
N GLY A 178 10.95 -3.71 -3.46
CA GLY A 178 11.14 -3.67 -2.02
C GLY A 178 11.41 -5.02 -1.39
N VAL A 179 11.14 -5.10 -0.10
CA VAL A 179 11.26 -6.33 0.69
C VAL A 179 10.14 -6.44 1.71
N VAL A 180 9.57 -7.63 1.86
CA VAL A 180 8.72 -8.02 2.99
C VAL A 180 9.58 -8.77 4.00
N GLY A 181 9.37 -8.57 5.31
CA GLY A 181 10.04 -9.29 6.39
C GLY A 181 11.05 -8.43 7.18
N PRO A 182 11.94 -9.02 8.01
CA PRO A 182 12.82 -8.28 8.92
C PRO A 182 13.64 -7.18 8.26
N ALA A 183 14.03 -7.34 6.99
CA ALA A 183 14.78 -6.34 6.23
C ALA A 183 13.99 -5.05 5.96
N SER A 184 12.68 -5.01 6.21
CA SER A 184 11.87 -3.78 6.16
C SER A 184 12.07 -2.87 7.38
N LEU A 185 12.69 -3.39 8.45
CA LEU A 185 12.94 -2.70 9.73
C LEU A 185 11.66 -2.24 10.44
N SER A 186 10.56 -2.98 10.25
CA SER A 186 9.26 -2.60 10.82
C SER A 186 9.23 -2.80 12.34
N GLN A 187 9.86 -3.84 12.88
CA GLN A 187 9.99 -4.03 14.32
C GLN A 187 10.71 -2.86 14.97
N GLU A 188 11.88 -2.50 14.45
CA GLU A 188 12.72 -1.43 14.98
C GLU A 188 12.01 -0.07 14.88
N THR A 189 11.28 0.16 13.79
CA THR A 189 10.47 1.37 13.62
C THR A 189 9.33 1.43 14.64
N GLN A 190 8.65 0.30 14.89
CA GLN A 190 7.58 0.23 15.88
C GLN A 190 8.13 0.44 17.29
N ASP A 191 9.17 -0.29 17.65
CA ASP A 191 9.83 -0.21 18.96
C ASP A 191 10.29 1.22 19.24
N PHE A 192 10.91 1.88 18.25
CA PHE A 192 11.31 3.28 18.38
C PHE A 192 10.11 4.21 18.64
N ALA A 193 9.02 4.04 17.89
CA ALA A 193 7.82 4.85 18.08
C ALA A 193 7.18 4.59 19.44
N HIS A 194 7.09 3.32 19.86
CA HIS A 194 6.52 2.89 21.14
C HIS A 194 7.34 3.43 22.31
N ASP A 195 8.67 3.34 22.25
CA ASP A 195 9.57 3.91 23.25
C ASP A 195 9.42 5.43 23.36
N LEU A 196 9.23 6.13 22.23
CA LEU A 196 9.09 7.58 22.19
C LEU A 196 7.79 8.06 22.87
N VAL A 197 6.69 7.32 22.69
CA VAL A 197 5.38 7.68 23.27
C VAL A 197 5.06 6.94 24.58
N GLY A 198 5.95 6.07 25.05
CA GLY A 198 5.77 5.29 26.28
C GLY A 198 4.76 4.13 26.14
N SER A 199 4.56 3.61 24.93
CA SER A 199 3.72 2.43 24.68
C SER A 199 4.50 1.13 24.88
N PRO A 200 3.87 0.03 25.34
CA PRO A 200 4.52 -1.28 25.41
C PRO A 200 4.96 -1.76 24.02
N ARG A 201 6.14 -2.36 23.91
CA ARG A 201 6.61 -3.00 22.68
C ARG A 201 5.85 -4.29 22.38
N ALA A 202 5.64 -4.58 21.11
CA ALA A 202 5.06 -5.85 20.67
C ALA A 202 6.05 -7.00 20.89
N GLN A 203 5.56 -8.16 21.36
CA GLN A 203 6.40 -9.29 21.77
C GLN A 203 6.50 -10.39 20.71
N GLY A 204 5.71 -10.33 19.63
CA GLY A 204 5.59 -11.41 18.65
C GLY A 204 6.42 -11.25 17.36
N TRP A 205 7.25 -10.20 17.25
CA TRP A 205 8.02 -9.91 16.03
C TRP A 205 8.99 -11.02 15.59
N ASP A 206 9.39 -11.91 16.50
CA ASP A 206 10.20 -13.09 16.18
C ASP A 206 9.45 -14.10 15.28
N ASN A 207 8.10 -14.02 15.24
CA ASN A 207 7.24 -14.85 14.39
C ASN A 207 6.84 -14.16 13.07
N GLN A 208 7.47 -13.04 12.71
CA GLN A 208 7.13 -12.31 11.49
C GLN A 208 7.43 -13.10 10.20
N LEU A 209 6.82 -12.69 9.09
CA LEU A 209 7.15 -13.24 7.78
C LEU A 209 8.65 -13.08 7.46
N GLN A 210 9.22 -14.09 6.81
CA GLN A 210 10.63 -14.05 6.42
C GLN A 210 10.89 -13.07 5.28
N ASN A 211 12.17 -12.77 5.05
CA ASN A 211 12.59 -11.87 3.99
C ASN A 211 12.21 -12.39 2.61
N GLU A 212 11.38 -11.64 1.90
CA GLU A 212 10.97 -11.93 0.53
C GLU A 212 11.11 -10.67 -0.35
N PRO A 213 11.80 -10.75 -1.50
CA PRO A 213 11.82 -9.66 -2.46
C PRO A 213 10.41 -9.33 -2.91
N ALA A 214 10.11 -8.05 -3.03
CA ALA A 214 8.78 -7.53 -3.27
C ALA A 214 8.75 -6.70 -4.55
N ILE A 215 7.83 -7.01 -5.46
CA ILE A 215 7.60 -6.27 -6.71
C ILE A 215 6.10 -6.07 -6.89
N GLU A 216 5.71 -4.84 -7.22
CA GLU A 216 4.32 -4.48 -7.46
C GLU A 216 4.22 -3.46 -8.60
N ALA A 217 3.18 -3.57 -9.41
CA ALA A 217 2.73 -2.53 -10.33
C ALA A 217 1.30 -2.12 -9.96
N VAL A 218 1.09 -0.82 -9.81
CA VAL A 218 -0.19 -0.19 -9.48
C VAL A 218 -0.60 0.71 -10.63
N CYS A 219 -1.85 0.61 -11.03
CA CYS A 219 -2.46 1.55 -11.97
C CYS A 219 -3.72 2.13 -11.34
N GLU A 220 -3.91 3.43 -11.49
CA GLU A 220 -5.08 4.12 -10.95
C GLU A 220 -5.53 5.21 -11.93
N THR A 221 -6.84 5.36 -12.10
CA THR A 221 -7.46 6.47 -12.78
C THR A 221 -8.41 7.16 -11.83
N LYS A 222 -8.27 8.48 -11.66
CA LYS A 222 -9.13 9.34 -10.87
C LYS A 222 -9.83 10.34 -11.79
N TRP A 223 -11.11 10.63 -11.55
CA TRP A 223 -11.86 11.65 -12.27
C TRP A 223 -12.40 12.69 -11.31
N ARG A 224 -12.10 13.96 -11.54
CA ARG A 224 -12.72 15.07 -10.80
C ARG A 224 -14.03 15.45 -11.49
N VAL A 225 -15.16 14.95 -10.99
CA VAL A 225 -16.46 15.06 -11.70
C VAL A 225 -17.31 16.23 -11.23
N LEU A 226 -17.27 16.54 -9.93
CA LEU A 226 -17.96 17.69 -9.36
C LEU A 226 -16.93 18.49 -8.57
N TYR A 227 -16.88 19.79 -8.84
CA TYR A 227 -16.07 20.71 -8.06
C TYR A 227 -16.80 22.04 -7.94
N SER A 228 -16.77 22.64 -6.75
CA SER A 228 -17.21 24.01 -6.55
C SER A 228 -16.24 24.72 -5.63
N GLN A 229 -15.94 25.98 -5.94
CA GLN A 229 -15.28 26.89 -5.03
C GLN A 229 -16.20 28.09 -4.82
N ASN A 230 -16.77 28.21 -3.63
CA ASN A 230 -17.53 29.39 -3.27
C ASN A 230 -16.58 30.54 -2.95
N HIS A 231 -17.01 31.78 -3.22
CA HIS A 231 -16.26 33.00 -2.90
C HIS A 231 -15.95 33.17 -1.39
N ASN A 232 -16.62 32.39 -0.53
CA ASN A 232 -16.42 32.37 0.93
C ASN A 232 -15.30 31.43 1.39
N GLY A 233 -14.52 30.83 0.48
CA GLY A 233 -13.39 29.96 0.82
C GLY A 233 -13.74 28.49 1.08
N PHE A 234 -15.03 28.13 1.05
CA PHE A 234 -15.48 26.73 1.12
C PHE A 234 -15.63 26.15 -0.29
N GLY A 235 -15.20 24.90 -0.45
CA GLY A 235 -15.35 24.16 -1.69
C GLY A 235 -15.57 22.68 -1.43
N TYR A 236 -16.05 21.98 -2.44
CA TYR A 236 -16.18 20.53 -2.42
C TYR A 236 -15.66 19.95 -3.72
N ASP A 237 -15.15 18.72 -3.66
CA ASP A 237 -14.72 17.93 -4.80
C ASP A 237 -15.28 16.51 -4.68
N LEU A 238 -15.80 15.95 -5.77
CA LEU A 238 -16.10 14.52 -5.91
C LEU A 238 -15.11 13.90 -6.88
N ILE A 239 -14.34 12.92 -6.39
CA ILE A 239 -13.25 12.29 -7.13
C ILE A 239 -13.41 10.76 -7.12
N PRO A 240 -14.30 10.17 -7.96
CA PRO A 240 -14.30 8.74 -8.19
C PRO A 240 -12.96 8.27 -8.74
N HIS A 241 -12.60 7.04 -8.39
CA HIS A 241 -11.39 6.40 -8.85
C HIS A 241 -11.62 4.92 -9.18
N ILE A 242 -10.78 4.39 -10.06
CA ILE A 242 -10.65 2.95 -10.32
C ILE A 242 -9.18 2.63 -10.39
N GLY A 243 -8.77 1.48 -9.87
CA GLY A 243 -7.38 1.06 -9.93
C GLY A 243 -7.25 -0.45 -9.87
N GLY A 244 -6.04 -0.91 -10.15
CA GLY A 244 -5.63 -2.29 -10.04
C GLY A 244 -4.19 -2.38 -9.60
N ARG A 245 -3.87 -3.42 -8.85
CA ARG A 245 -2.52 -3.72 -8.34
C ARG A 245 -2.18 -5.14 -8.74
N ILE A 246 -0.94 -5.37 -9.14
CA ILE A 246 -0.42 -6.70 -9.49
C ILE A 246 1.00 -6.83 -8.96
N GLY A 247 1.30 -7.93 -8.28
CA GLY A 247 2.60 -8.14 -7.69
C GLY A 247 2.64 -9.44 -6.90
N ASN A 248 3.77 -9.69 -6.24
CA ASN A 248 3.89 -10.77 -5.26
C ASN A 248 3.68 -10.30 -3.81
N VAL A 249 3.51 -8.99 -3.62
CA VAL A 249 3.26 -8.34 -2.31
C VAL A 249 1.78 -8.12 -2.05
N THR A 250 0.97 -8.12 -3.11
CA THR A 250 -0.43 -7.74 -3.06
C THR A 250 -1.20 -8.59 -4.05
N ILE A 251 -2.27 -9.22 -3.59
CA ILE A 251 -3.13 -10.08 -4.40
C ILE A 251 -4.57 -9.69 -4.09
N TYR A 252 -5.23 -9.17 -5.15
CA TYR A 252 -6.65 -8.95 -5.44
C TYR A 252 -7.60 -8.48 -4.32
#